data_AF-A0A3D5GPH1-F1
#
_entry.id   AF-A0A3D5GPH1-F1
#
_cell.length_a   1.000
_cell.length_b   1.000
_cell.length_c   1.000
_cell.angle_alpha   90.00
_cell.angle_beta   90.00
_cell.angle_gamma   90.00
#
_symmetry.space_group_name_H-M   'P 1'
#
loop_
_entity.id
_entity.type
_entity.pdbx_description
1 polymer ?
#
loop_
_entity_poly.entity_id
_entity_poly.type
_entity_poly.pdbx_seq_one_letter_code
_entity_poly.pdbx_strand_id
1 'polypeptide(L)' 'LLGENGAGKSTLVKILFGLYQADMGTIHLRGDPIAVGSPSEAIASRIG' A
#
# COMPACT_ATOMS: atom_id res chain seq x y z
N LEU A 1 1.18 -8.45 -8.97
CA LEU A 1 -0.02 -8.98 -8.26
C LEU A 1 -0.87 -9.76 -9.25
N LEU A 2 -1.14 -11.04 -8.96
CA LEU A 2 -1.98 -11.93 -9.80
C LEU A 2 -3.32 -12.21 -9.08
N GLY A 3 -4.38 -12.48 -9.84
CA GLY A 3 -5.71 -12.82 -9.33
C GLY A 3 -6.84 -12.27 -10.21
N GLU A 4 -8.06 -12.73 -10.00
CA GLU A 4 -9.25 -12.33 -10.79
C GLU A 4 -9.65 -10.86 -10.58
N ASN A 5 -10.40 -10.29 -11.52
CA ASN A 5 -10.99 -8.96 -11.36
C ASN A 5 -11.99 -8.96 -10.20
N GLY A 6 -11.92 -7.95 -9.34
CA GLY A 6 -12.70 -7.92 -8.10
C GLY A 6 -12.00 -8.50 -6.87
N ALA A 7 -10.90 -9.24 -7.01
CA ALA A 7 -10.14 -9.82 -5.89
C ALA A 7 -9.36 -8.79 -5.02
N GLY A 8 -9.58 -7.49 -5.21
CA GLY A 8 -8.97 -6.43 -4.38
C GLY A 8 -7.57 -5.98 -4.78
N LYS A 9 -6.99 -6.46 -5.89
CA LYS A 9 -5.62 -6.09 -6.33
C LYS A 9 -5.42 -4.57 -6.44
N SER A 10 -6.33 -3.87 -7.10
CA SER A 10 -6.26 -2.41 -7.26
C SER A 10 -6.47 -1.68 -5.94
N THR A 11 -7.29 -2.22 -5.05
CA THR A 11 -7.48 -1.70 -3.69
C THR A 11 -6.18 -1.80 -2.89
N LEU A 12 -5.50 -2.96 -2.95
CA LEU A 12 -4.19 -3.14 -2.31
C LEU A 12 -3.17 -2.14 -2.84
N VAL A 13 -3.07 -1.96 -4.15
CA VAL A 13 -2.17 -0.96 -4.75
C VAL A 13 -2.52 0.45 -4.24
N LYS A 14 -3.80 0.82 -4.20
CA LYS A 14 -4.23 2.13 -3.66
C LYS A 14 -3.83 2.30 -2.19
N ILE A 15 -3.91 1.26 -1.38
CA ILE A 15 -3.46 1.30 0.02
C ILE A 15 -1.94 1.50 0.10
N LEU A 16 -1.16 0.76 -0.69
CA LEU A 16 0.31 0.89 -0.72
C LEU A 16 0.79 2.27 -1.17
N PHE A 17 -0.01 2.97 -1.98
CA PHE A 17 0.25 4.35 -2.41
C PHE A 17 -0.43 5.42 -1.53
N GLY A 18 -1.02 5.03 -0.40
CA GLY A 18 -1.68 5.96 0.53
C GLY A 18 -2.94 6.63 -0.02
N LEU A 19 -3.52 6.10 -1.09
CA LEU A 19 -4.77 6.61 -1.65
C LEU A 19 -5.99 6.16 -0.84
N TYR A 20 -5.91 4.98 -0.19
CA TYR A 20 -6.88 4.47 0.78
C TYR A 20 -6.18 4.06 2.07
N GLN A 21 -6.86 4.21 3.20
CA GLN A 21 -6.42 3.64 4.48
C GLN A 21 -6.97 2.21 4.63
N ALA A 22 -6.12 1.29 5.09
CA ALA A 22 -6.58 -0.03 5.49
C ALA A 22 -7.35 0.07 6.80
N ASP A 23 -8.46 -0.66 6.92
CA ASP A 23 -9.25 -0.67 8.16
C ASP A 23 -8.47 -1.31 9.32
N MET A 24 -7.63 -2.30 9.02
CA MET A 24 -6.78 -3.02 9.98
C MET A 24 -5.50 -3.54 9.33
N GLY A 25 -4.52 -3.90 10.16
CA GLY A 25 -3.22 -4.46 9.76
C GLY A 25 -2.10 -3.43 9.73
N THR A 26 -0.89 -3.89 9.42
CA THR A 26 0.30 -3.03 9.33
C THR A 26 1.09 -3.33 8.05
N ILE A 27 1.76 -2.31 7.52
CA ILE A 27 2.67 -2.44 6.39
C ILE A 27 4.08 -2.30 6.92
N HIS A 28 4.93 -3.28 6.62
CA HIS A 28 6.35 -3.24 6.95
C HIS A 28 7.15 -3.21 5.66
N LEU A 29 8.09 -2.27 5.58
CA LEU A 29 9.04 -2.18 4.48
C LEU A 29 10.44 -2.45 5.01
N ARG A 30 11.07 -3.52 4.51
CA ARG A 30 12.40 -3.99 4.97
C ARG A 30 12.45 -4.30 6.48
N GLY A 31 11.31 -4.71 7.04
CA GLY A 31 11.17 -5.02 8.46
C GLY A 31 10.62 -3.87 9.30
N ASP A 32 10.78 -2.63 8.83
CA ASP A 32 10.35 -1.44 9.57
C ASP A 32 8.89 -1.11 9.27
N PRO A 33 8.06 -0.85 10.30
CA PRO A 33 6.68 -0.42 10.09
C PRO A 33 6.66 0.94 9.39
N ILE A 34 5.80 1.07 8.38
CA ILE A 34 5.60 2.32 7.65
C ILE A 34 4.11 2.70 7.66
N ALA A 35 3.87 4.01 7.70
CA ALA A 35 2.57 4.60 7.43
C ALA A 35 2.69 5.35 6.10
N VAL A 36 1.82 5.03 5.14
CA VAL A 36 1.77 5.72 3.85
C VAL A 36 0.44 6.47 3.78
N GLY A 37 0.50 7.79 3.88
CA GLY A 37 -0.65 8.67 3.80
C GLY A 37 -0.84 9.34 2.44
N SER A 38 0.16 9.25 1.56
CA SER A 38 0.13 9.89 0.24
C SER A 38 1.00 9.18 -0.80
N PRO A 39 0.72 9.35 -2.11
CA PRO A 39 1.58 8.81 -3.16
C PRO A 39 3.02 9.32 -3.10
N SER A 40 3.20 10.58 -2.69
CA SER A 40 4.54 11.18 -2.49
C SER A 40 5.33 10.48 -1.40
N GLU A 41 4.70 10.13 -0.28
CA GLU A 41 5.34 9.37 0.80
C GLU A 41 5.70 7.94 0.35
N ALA A 42 4.82 7.31 -0.44
CA ALA A 42 5.08 5.99 -0.98
C ALA A 42 6.36 5.98 -1.85
N ILE A 43 6.49 6.94 -2.76
CA ILE A 43 7.65 7.10 -3.63
C ILE A 43 8.91 7.44 -2.81
N ALA A 44 8.80 8.34 -1.83
CA ALA A 44 9.91 8.68 -0.94
C ALA A 44 10.40 7.44 -0.15
N SER A 45 9.47 6.55 0.20
CA SER A 45 9.74 5.26 0.84
C SER A 45 10.26 4.20 -0.13
N ARG A 46 10.40 4.52 -1.43
CA ARG A 46 10.81 3.60 -2.50
C ARG A 46 9.85 2.42 -2.69
N ILE A 47 8.55 2.67 -2.50
CA ILE A 47 7.49 1.77 -2.94
C ILE A 47 7.29 2.00 -4.45
N GLY A 48 7.73 1.04 -5.26
CA GLY A 48 7.68 1.12 -6.72
C GLY A 48 8.63 0.12 -7.39
#